data_AF-A0A7J4EIR4-F1
#
_entry.id   AF-A0A7J4EIR4-F1
#
_cell.length_a   1.000
_cell.length_b   1.000
_cell.length_c   1.000
_cell.angle_alpha   90.00
_cell.angle_beta   90.00
_cell.angle_gamma   90.00
#
_symmetry.space_group_name_H-M   'P 1'
#
loop_
_entity.id
_entity.type
_entity.pdbx_description
1 polymer ?
#
loop_
_entity_poly.entity_id
_entity_poly.type
_entity_poly.pdbx_seq_one_letter_code
_entity_poly.pdbx_strand_id
1 'polypeptide(L)'
;MNLKQNLENYLKELYGEKVELISISELGELASEPDKGELKGFGYGKPYLINFSHGNKKKSVVLSSMRVQGGFGHDHFSDRAQILIWQHSTFNKLPKHVKSLDVGYFSKNGELHSAGNAEEYFILMEKVDGKEYFFDLERIMKNGITQLDLDKVKVLSSYLANIHKNKHDNPELYIRRIRDLVGHGECIMGLIDSYPDEPEFRRRLNEELEDIEKKCIKWRWKLKNQVHRLCMVHGDFHPWNVMFREGTDFTVLDRSRGEWGEAADDLSGMTINYIFYSLIEHGCLDKDFKKLYELFFENYLEKTQDYDILKVIPPFYVFRGLVVASPVWYPNIELEVRVKLFNFIKNILEVEEFDPKEVNSYLDIRY
;
A
#
# COMPACT_ATOMS: atom_id res chain seq x y z
N MET A 1 -1.60 -32.83 -13.82
CA MET A 1 -2.83 -32.22 -13.29
C MET A 1 -3.88 -32.24 -14.39
N ASN A 2 -5.09 -32.76 -14.18
CA ASN A 2 -6.07 -32.95 -15.26
C ASN A 2 -7.00 -31.74 -15.40
N LEU A 3 -6.54 -30.70 -16.12
CA LEU A 3 -7.31 -29.47 -16.39
C LEU A 3 -8.72 -29.75 -16.92
N LYS A 4 -8.87 -30.79 -17.76
CA LYS A 4 -10.16 -31.20 -18.33
C LYS A 4 -11.15 -31.59 -17.23
N GLN A 5 -10.71 -32.43 -16.30
CA GLN A 5 -11.55 -32.90 -15.19
C GLN A 5 -11.92 -31.75 -14.25
N ASN A 6 -10.96 -30.89 -13.89
CA ASN A 6 -11.19 -29.77 -13.00
C ASN A 6 -12.20 -28.77 -13.60
N LEU A 7 -12.08 -28.49 -14.90
CA LEU A 7 -13.02 -27.62 -15.60
C LEU A 7 -14.42 -28.23 -15.70
N GLU A 8 -14.52 -29.53 -15.99
CA GLU A 8 -15.82 -30.20 -16.04
C GLU A 8 -16.52 -30.20 -14.68
N ASN A 9 -15.78 -30.45 -13.58
CA ASN A 9 -16.30 -30.38 -12.22
C ASN A 9 -16.84 -28.99 -11.88
N TYR A 10 -16.08 -27.94 -12.21
CA TYR A 10 -16.51 -26.55 -12.03
C TYR A 10 -17.76 -26.21 -12.84
N LEU A 11 -17.84 -26.65 -14.10
CA LEU A 11 -19.06 -26.44 -14.90
C LEU A 11 -20.26 -27.21 -14.34
N LYS A 12 -20.05 -28.39 -13.74
CA LYS A 12 -21.11 -29.13 -13.03
C LYS A 12 -21.57 -28.40 -11.78
N GLU A 13 -20.66 -27.77 -11.04
CA GLU A 13 -21.03 -26.91 -9.91
C GLU A 13 -21.89 -25.72 -10.36
N LEU A 14 -21.51 -25.08 -11.47
CA LEU A 14 -22.21 -23.88 -11.98
C LEU A 14 -23.54 -24.18 -12.70
N TYR A 15 -23.64 -25.30 -13.42
CA TYR A 15 -24.81 -25.64 -14.25
C TYR A 15 -25.60 -26.87 -13.80
N GLY A 16 -25.09 -27.64 -12.83
CA GLY A 16 -25.62 -28.93 -12.37
C GLY A 16 -24.97 -30.15 -13.03
N GLU A 17 -25.27 -31.34 -12.50
CA GLU A 17 -24.61 -32.63 -12.81
C GLU A 17 -24.66 -33.10 -14.28
N LYS A 18 -25.54 -32.53 -15.10
CA LYS A 18 -25.74 -32.96 -16.50
C LYS A 18 -24.78 -32.29 -17.49
N VAL A 19 -23.54 -32.03 -17.06
CA VAL A 19 -22.51 -31.41 -17.89
C VAL A 19 -21.51 -32.43 -18.39
N GLU A 20 -21.22 -32.40 -19.70
CA GLU A 20 -20.13 -33.16 -20.32
C GLU A 20 -19.26 -32.23 -21.16
N LEU A 21 -17.96 -32.21 -20.89
CA LEU A 21 -17.02 -31.32 -21.57
C LEU A 21 -16.64 -31.87 -22.96
N ILE A 22 -16.94 -31.10 -24.01
CA ILE A 22 -16.72 -31.47 -25.42
C ILE A 22 -15.32 -31.07 -25.87
N SER A 23 -14.94 -29.80 -25.71
CA SER A 23 -13.63 -29.31 -26.17
C SER A 23 -13.17 -28.06 -25.42
N ILE A 24 -11.86 -27.83 -25.39
CA ILE A 24 -11.20 -26.60 -24.96
C ILE A 24 -10.26 -26.16 -26.09
N SER A 25 -10.32 -24.91 -26.52
CA SER A 25 -9.41 -24.34 -27.52
C SER A 25 -9.08 -22.88 -27.20
N GLU A 26 -7.89 -22.41 -27.55
CA GLU A 26 -7.54 -20.99 -27.43
C GLU A 26 -8.40 -20.17 -28.42
N LEU A 27 -8.98 -19.07 -27.93
CA LEU A 27 -9.83 -18.20 -28.73
C LEU A 27 -8.95 -17.09 -29.36
N GLY A 28 -8.88 -17.04 -30.69
CA GLY A 28 -8.06 -16.07 -31.42
C GLY A 28 -6.94 -16.69 -32.27
N GLU A 29 -6.62 -17.96 -32.10
CA GLU A 29 -5.76 -18.73 -33.01
C GLU A 29 -6.54 -19.26 -34.23
N LEU A 30 -7.32 -18.41 -34.88
CA LEU A 30 -7.87 -18.69 -36.21
C LEU A 30 -7.15 -17.79 -37.22
N ALA A 31 -6.11 -18.36 -37.83
CA ALA A 31 -5.42 -17.92 -39.05
C ALA A 31 -4.74 -16.54 -39.02
N SER A 32 -3.50 -16.51 -38.54
CA SER A 32 -2.50 -15.60 -39.10
C SER A 32 -1.17 -16.34 -39.12
N GLU A 33 -0.66 -16.64 -40.32
CA GLU A 33 0.79 -16.69 -40.50
C GLU A 33 1.37 -15.37 -39.94
N PRO A 34 2.63 -15.36 -39.46
CA PRO A 34 3.24 -14.18 -38.86
C PRO A 34 3.41 -13.08 -39.91
N ASP A 35 2.35 -12.30 -40.12
CA ASP A 35 2.38 -11.15 -40.99
C ASP A 35 3.07 -10.02 -40.22
N LYS A 36 4.13 -9.50 -40.82
CA LYS A 36 4.99 -8.46 -40.28
C LYS A 36 4.18 -7.16 -40.14
N GLY A 37 3.49 -6.97 -39.02
CA GLY A 37 2.76 -5.72 -38.79
C GLY A 37 1.69 -5.72 -37.72
N GLU A 38 1.80 -6.51 -36.64
CA GLU A 38 0.90 -6.35 -35.50
C GLU A 38 1.11 -4.96 -34.85
N LEU A 39 0.16 -4.05 -35.08
CA LEU A 39 0.10 -2.71 -34.49
C LEU A 39 0.01 -2.72 -32.94
N LYS A 40 -0.24 -3.87 -32.32
CA LYS A 40 -0.43 -4.00 -30.87
C LYS A 40 0.03 -5.36 -30.33
N GLY A 41 1.28 -5.44 -29.89
CA GLY A 41 1.87 -6.64 -29.27
C GLY A 41 1.52 -6.86 -27.79
N PHE A 42 0.39 -6.32 -27.27
CA PHE A 42 0.05 -6.37 -25.84
C PHE A 42 -1.43 -6.72 -25.57
N GLY A 43 -1.66 -7.78 -24.78
CA GLY A 43 -2.97 -8.25 -24.30
C GLY A 43 -2.94 -8.68 -22.82
N TYR A 44 -4.08 -8.53 -22.12
CA TYR A 44 -4.21 -8.74 -20.67
C TYR A 44 -4.48 -10.20 -20.26
N GLY A 45 -4.36 -11.18 -21.17
CA GLY A 45 -4.63 -12.59 -20.90
C GLY A 45 -4.88 -13.43 -22.15
N LYS A 46 -4.97 -14.77 -21.99
CA LYS A 46 -5.34 -15.72 -23.05
C LYS A 46 -6.77 -16.24 -22.84
N PRO A 47 -7.73 -15.94 -23.72
CA PRO A 47 -9.09 -16.47 -23.64
C PRO A 47 -9.17 -17.90 -24.18
N TYR A 48 -9.91 -18.76 -23.52
CA TYR A 48 -10.18 -20.14 -23.94
C TYR A 48 -11.66 -20.34 -24.24
N LEU A 49 -11.98 -20.83 -25.44
CA LEU A 49 -13.30 -21.30 -25.81
C LEU A 49 -13.52 -22.70 -25.23
N ILE A 50 -14.62 -22.86 -24.50
CA ILE A 50 -15.01 -24.11 -23.87
C ILE A 50 -16.38 -24.50 -24.40
N ASN A 51 -16.45 -25.67 -25.03
CA ASN A 51 -17.71 -26.26 -25.51
C ASN A 51 -18.10 -27.41 -24.59
N PHE A 52 -19.36 -27.45 -24.15
CA PHE A 52 -19.89 -28.52 -23.31
C PHE A 52 -21.36 -28.79 -23.62
N SER A 53 -21.84 -29.98 -23.29
CA SER A 53 -23.27 -30.28 -23.26
C SER A 53 -23.81 -29.99 -21.85
N HIS A 54 -25.04 -29.48 -21.78
CA HIS A 54 -25.84 -29.45 -20.56
C HIS A 54 -27.19 -30.13 -20.88
N GLY A 55 -27.31 -31.41 -20.51
CA GLY A 55 -28.39 -32.28 -21.00
C GLY A 55 -28.35 -32.35 -22.54
N ASN A 56 -29.47 -32.01 -23.19
CA ASN A 56 -29.57 -32.06 -24.66
C ASN A 56 -29.12 -30.76 -25.35
N LYS A 57 -28.65 -29.75 -24.61
CA LYS A 57 -28.25 -28.45 -25.17
C LYS A 57 -26.73 -28.34 -25.22
N LYS A 58 -26.17 -27.96 -26.37
CA LYS A 58 -24.77 -27.54 -26.46
C LYS A 58 -24.63 -26.09 -26.01
N LYS A 59 -23.58 -25.79 -25.26
CA LYS A 59 -23.21 -24.45 -24.80
C LYS A 59 -21.74 -24.18 -25.11
N SER A 60 -21.43 -22.91 -25.28
CA SER A 60 -20.08 -22.40 -25.49
C SER A 60 -19.86 -21.23 -24.56
N VAL A 61 -18.75 -21.23 -23.84
CA VAL A 61 -18.34 -20.15 -22.92
C VAL A 61 -16.87 -19.80 -23.15
N VAL A 62 -16.47 -18.61 -22.73
CA VAL A 62 -15.08 -18.16 -22.78
C VAL A 62 -14.55 -18.03 -21.36
N LEU A 63 -13.47 -18.73 -21.06
CA LEU A 63 -12.72 -18.58 -19.81
C LEU A 63 -11.49 -17.74 -20.08
N SER A 64 -11.36 -16.62 -19.37
CA SER A 64 -10.21 -15.73 -19.46
C SER A 64 -9.55 -15.60 -18.10
N SER A 65 -8.21 -15.58 -18.09
CA SER A 65 -7.42 -15.24 -16.91
C SER A 65 -6.58 -13.99 -17.19
N MET A 66 -6.19 -13.27 -16.14
CA MET A 66 -5.34 -12.10 -16.28
C MET A 66 -3.85 -12.48 -16.36
N ARG A 67 -3.12 -11.74 -17.19
CA ARG A 67 -1.66 -11.83 -17.34
C ARG A 67 -0.96 -11.69 -15.99
N VAL A 68 0.05 -12.53 -15.75
CA VAL A 68 0.78 -12.58 -14.46
C VAL A 68 2.04 -11.71 -14.46
N GLN A 69 2.53 -11.27 -15.62
CA GLN A 69 3.65 -10.33 -15.69
C GLN A 69 3.22 -8.93 -15.19
N GLY A 70 4.15 -8.23 -14.55
CA GLY A 70 3.91 -6.94 -13.92
C GLY A 70 4.10 -5.73 -14.86
N GLY A 71 4.10 -4.55 -14.24
CA GLY A 71 4.35 -3.24 -14.85
C GLY A 71 3.10 -2.37 -15.04
N PHE A 72 1.89 -2.93 -14.91
CA PHE A 72 0.64 -2.26 -15.33
C PHE A 72 -0.39 -2.09 -14.20
N GLY A 73 -0.02 -2.37 -12.95
CA GLY A 73 -0.91 -2.19 -11.80
C GLY A 73 -1.79 -3.40 -11.48
N HIS A 74 -1.64 -4.51 -12.21
CA HIS A 74 -2.26 -5.81 -11.89
C HIS A 74 -1.21 -6.85 -11.45
N ASP A 75 -0.20 -6.37 -10.73
CA ASP A 75 1.02 -7.10 -10.42
C ASP A 75 0.78 -8.14 -9.31
N HIS A 76 -0.01 -7.79 -8.29
CA HIS A 76 -0.45 -8.71 -7.24
C HIS A 76 -1.62 -9.56 -7.70
N PHE A 77 -1.75 -10.75 -7.09
CA PHE A 77 -2.92 -11.60 -7.34
C PHE A 77 -4.22 -10.93 -6.90
N SER A 78 -4.18 -10.10 -5.85
CA SER A 78 -5.31 -9.32 -5.36
C SER A 78 -5.78 -8.28 -6.39
N ASP A 79 -4.88 -7.61 -7.11
CA ASP A 79 -5.26 -6.67 -8.16
C ASP A 79 -6.03 -7.38 -9.29
N ARG A 80 -5.54 -8.56 -9.69
CA ARG A 80 -6.20 -9.37 -10.72
C ARG A 80 -7.57 -9.85 -10.26
N ALA A 81 -7.68 -10.27 -9.00
CA ALA A 81 -8.95 -10.63 -8.39
C ALA A 81 -9.91 -9.44 -8.38
N GLN A 82 -9.46 -8.27 -7.91
CA GLN A 82 -10.26 -7.02 -7.89
C GLN A 82 -10.81 -6.69 -9.28
N ILE A 83 -9.99 -6.75 -10.32
CA ILE A 83 -10.41 -6.46 -11.70
C ILE A 83 -11.46 -7.47 -12.17
N LEU A 84 -11.24 -8.78 -11.97
CA LEU A 84 -12.19 -9.81 -12.42
C LEU A 84 -13.52 -9.75 -11.66
N ILE A 85 -13.48 -9.52 -10.35
CA ILE A 85 -14.67 -9.33 -9.51
C ILE A 85 -15.45 -8.10 -9.98
N TRP A 86 -14.77 -6.98 -10.22
CA TRP A 86 -15.38 -5.76 -10.73
C TRP A 86 -16.00 -5.95 -12.13
N GLN A 87 -15.31 -6.68 -13.02
CA GLN A 87 -15.86 -7.04 -14.33
C GLN A 87 -17.14 -7.84 -14.19
N HIS A 88 -17.17 -8.86 -13.32
CA HIS A 88 -18.37 -9.65 -13.09
C HIS A 88 -19.55 -8.81 -12.56
N SER A 89 -19.29 -7.90 -11.61
CA SER A 89 -20.33 -7.05 -11.02
C SER A 89 -20.89 -5.96 -11.96
N THR A 90 -20.17 -5.63 -13.04
CA THR A 90 -20.51 -4.51 -13.94
C THR A 90 -20.91 -4.93 -15.35
N PHE A 91 -20.35 -6.02 -15.90
CA PHE A 91 -20.58 -6.45 -17.29
C PHE A 91 -22.07 -6.63 -17.62
N ASN A 92 -22.83 -7.21 -16.68
CA ASN A 92 -24.25 -7.49 -16.87
C ASN A 92 -25.16 -6.25 -16.79
N LYS A 93 -24.62 -5.10 -16.36
CA LYS A 93 -25.34 -3.83 -16.21
C LYS A 93 -25.22 -2.93 -17.45
N LEU A 94 -24.23 -3.16 -18.30
CA LEU A 94 -24.00 -2.35 -19.51
C LEU A 94 -24.75 -2.96 -20.72
N PRO A 95 -25.70 -2.23 -21.35
CA PRO A 95 -26.39 -2.73 -22.54
C PRO A 95 -25.43 -3.09 -23.67
N LYS A 96 -25.73 -4.17 -24.40
CA LYS A 96 -24.92 -4.71 -25.52
C LYS A 96 -23.51 -5.17 -25.10
N HIS A 97 -23.22 -5.31 -23.81
CA HIS A 97 -22.01 -5.96 -23.33
C HIS A 97 -22.22 -7.48 -23.23
N VAL A 98 -21.14 -8.26 -23.41
CA VAL A 98 -21.19 -9.72 -23.15
C VAL A 98 -21.52 -9.96 -21.68
N LYS A 99 -22.39 -10.95 -21.41
CA LYS A 99 -22.75 -11.30 -20.05
C LYS A 99 -21.59 -12.01 -19.36
N SER A 100 -21.23 -11.56 -18.16
CA SER A 100 -20.39 -12.34 -17.25
C SER A 100 -21.26 -13.42 -16.62
N LEU A 101 -20.86 -14.68 -16.79
CA LEU A 101 -21.61 -15.85 -16.30
C LEU A 101 -21.20 -16.24 -14.89
N ASP A 102 -19.93 -16.05 -14.54
CA ASP A 102 -19.36 -16.30 -13.22
C ASP A 102 -17.99 -15.58 -13.10
N VAL A 103 -17.47 -15.49 -11.88
CA VAL A 103 -16.06 -15.19 -11.56
C VAL A 103 -15.58 -16.21 -10.53
N GLY A 104 -14.30 -16.56 -10.57
CA GLY A 104 -13.77 -17.60 -9.70
C GLY A 104 -12.26 -17.53 -9.55
N TYR A 105 -11.70 -18.50 -8.84
CA TYR A 105 -10.26 -18.61 -8.61
C TYR A 105 -9.76 -20.04 -8.85
N PHE A 106 -8.46 -20.15 -9.10
CA PHE A 106 -7.75 -21.43 -9.17
C PHE A 106 -7.17 -21.79 -7.80
N SER A 107 -7.44 -23.00 -7.32
CA SER A 107 -6.79 -23.54 -6.11
C SER A 107 -5.32 -23.88 -6.39
N LYS A 108 -4.53 -24.13 -5.33
CA LYS A 108 -3.14 -24.61 -5.48
C LYS A 108 -3.05 -25.94 -6.25
N ASN A 109 -4.14 -26.71 -6.26
CA ASN A 109 -4.28 -27.97 -6.99
C ASN A 109 -4.88 -27.78 -8.40
N GLY A 110 -4.99 -26.54 -8.87
CA GLY A 110 -5.52 -26.19 -10.18
C GLY A 110 -7.02 -26.44 -10.35
N GLU A 111 -7.76 -26.63 -9.26
CA GLU A 111 -9.22 -26.72 -9.26
C GLU A 111 -9.82 -25.33 -9.43
N LEU A 112 -10.99 -25.22 -10.05
CA LEU A 112 -11.69 -23.96 -10.24
C LEU A 112 -12.83 -23.89 -9.23
N HIS A 113 -12.97 -22.76 -8.56
CA HIS A 113 -14.04 -22.51 -7.60
C HIS A 113 -14.78 -21.22 -7.96
N SER A 114 -16.10 -21.26 -7.86
CA SER A 114 -16.95 -20.08 -8.06
C SER A 114 -16.80 -19.09 -6.91
N ALA A 115 -16.86 -17.81 -7.25
CA ALA A 115 -16.96 -16.66 -6.35
C ALA A 115 -18.04 -15.66 -6.83
N GLY A 116 -18.83 -15.99 -7.86
CA GLY A 116 -19.81 -15.08 -8.45
C GLY A 116 -21.02 -14.78 -7.57
N ASN A 117 -21.23 -15.53 -6.49
CA ASN A 117 -22.26 -15.26 -5.49
C ASN A 117 -21.75 -14.47 -4.27
N ALA A 118 -20.49 -14.04 -4.27
CA ALA A 118 -19.93 -13.24 -3.19
C ALA A 118 -20.51 -11.81 -3.22
N GLU A 119 -21.15 -11.39 -2.14
CA GLU A 119 -21.62 -10.01 -1.95
C GLU A 119 -20.65 -9.17 -1.10
N GLU A 120 -19.99 -9.80 -0.13
CA GLU A 120 -18.99 -9.18 0.74
C GLU A 120 -17.90 -10.20 1.13
N TYR A 121 -16.66 -9.72 1.27
CA TYR A 121 -15.52 -10.50 1.73
C TYR A 121 -15.23 -10.17 3.21
N PHE A 122 -14.82 -11.16 3.97
CA PHE A 122 -14.37 -10.98 5.34
C PHE A 122 -13.00 -11.63 5.54
N ILE A 123 -12.24 -11.08 6.49
CA ILE A 123 -11.00 -11.67 6.98
C ILE A 123 -11.20 -12.13 8.43
N LEU A 124 -10.74 -13.34 8.75
CA LEU A 124 -10.72 -13.87 10.11
C LEU A 124 -9.26 -13.99 10.56
N MET A 125 -8.91 -13.35 11.67
CA MET A 125 -7.55 -13.25 12.18
C MET A 125 -7.46 -13.81 13.60
N GLU A 126 -6.24 -14.18 13.99
CA GLU A 126 -5.94 -14.54 15.39
C GLU A 126 -6.14 -13.32 16.30
N LYS A 127 -6.65 -13.55 17.52
CA LYS A 127 -6.70 -12.51 18.55
C LYS A 127 -5.31 -12.30 19.14
N VAL A 128 -4.86 -11.06 19.16
CA VAL A 128 -3.61 -10.64 19.82
C VAL A 128 -3.95 -9.94 21.13
N ASP A 129 -3.32 -10.36 22.22
CA ASP A 129 -3.35 -9.64 23.51
C ASP A 129 -2.27 -8.56 23.56
N GLY A 130 -2.48 -7.52 24.36
CA GLY A 130 -1.51 -6.45 24.58
C GLY A 130 -2.15 -5.07 24.62
N LYS A 131 -1.31 -4.03 24.54
CA LYS A 131 -1.71 -2.62 24.48
C LYS A 131 -1.00 -1.92 23.33
N GLU A 132 -1.73 -1.12 22.56
CA GLU A 132 -1.16 -0.35 21.45
C GLU A 132 -0.10 0.65 21.93
N TYR A 133 0.95 0.83 21.13
CA TYR A 133 2.09 1.68 21.46
C TYR A 133 1.72 3.17 21.58
N PHE A 134 0.64 3.63 20.93
CA PHE A 134 0.21 5.03 21.07
C PHE A 134 -0.10 5.40 22.52
N PHE A 135 -0.58 4.45 23.33
CA PHE A 135 -0.81 4.69 24.75
C PHE A 135 0.47 4.92 25.54
N ASP A 136 1.60 4.37 25.09
CA ASP A 136 2.90 4.70 25.69
C ASP A 136 3.27 6.14 25.35
N LEU A 137 3.02 6.62 24.12
CA LEU A 137 3.29 8.01 23.73
C LEU A 137 2.45 9.00 24.54
N GLU A 138 1.16 8.71 24.75
CA GLU A 138 0.29 9.51 25.63
C GLU A 138 0.79 9.52 27.08
N ARG A 139 1.31 8.39 27.56
CA ARG A 139 1.91 8.28 28.90
C ARG A 139 3.21 9.07 28.99
N ILE A 140 4.07 9.03 27.97
CA ILE A 140 5.33 9.79 27.89
C ILE A 140 5.04 11.29 27.98
N MET A 141 4.08 11.79 27.21
CA MET A 141 3.72 13.21 27.21
C MET A 141 3.26 13.73 28.58
N LYS A 142 2.72 12.85 29.44
CA LYS A 142 2.25 13.21 30.79
C LYS A 142 3.32 13.02 31.87
N ASN A 143 4.12 11.96 31.77
CA ASN A 143 4.94 11.45 32.87
C ASN A 143 6.43 11.35 32.53
N GLY A 144 6.83 11.70 31.31
CA GLY A 144 8.18 11.55 30.78
C GLY A 144 8.54 10.12 30.37
N ILE A 145 9.70 9.95 29.74
CA ILE A 145 10.21 8.63 29.35
C ILE A 145 10.73 7.82 30.55
N THR A 146 10.66 6.50 30.41
CA THR A 146 11.30 5.51 31.28
C THR A 146 12.34 4.73 30.49
N GLN A 147 13.14 3.91 31.19
CA GLN A 147 14.07 3.01 30.51
C GLN A 147 13.36 2.02 29.56
N LEU A 148 12.16 1.56 29.93
CA LEU A 148 11.38 0.65 29.10
C LEU A 148 10.99 1.29 27.75
N ASP A 149 10.70 2.59 27.71
CA ASP A 149 10.36 3.26 26.45
C ASP A 149 11.57 3.32 25.51
N LEU A 150 12.77 3.53 26.05
CA LEU A 150 14.03 3.48 25.30
C LEU A 150 14.28 2.06 24.74
N ASP A 151 14.01 1.04 25.54
CA ASP A 151 14.17 -0.36 25.13
C ASP A 151 13.15 -0.74 24.06
N LYS A 152 11.91 -0.24 24.15
CA LYS A 152 10.87 -0.39 23.12
C LYS A 152 11.29 0.29 21.81
N VAL A 153 11.78 1.52 21.84
CA VAL A 153 12.30 2.21 20.64
C VAL A 153 13.41 1.40 19.96
N LYS A 154 14.35 0.87 20.75
CA LYS A 154 15.42 0.02 20.23
C LYS A 154 14.89 -1.26 19.61
N VAL A 155 13.92 -1.95 20.22
CA VAL A 155 13.39 -3.19 19.65
C VAL A 155 12.62 -2.93 18.35
N LEU A 156 11.87 -1.83 18.28
CA LEU A 156 11.09 -1.45 17.08
C LEU A 156 12.01 -1.09 15.90
N SER A 157 13.00 -0.24 16.13
CA SER A 157 14.00 0.11 15.09
C SER A 157 14.85 -1.10 14.68
N SER A 158 15.18 -2.00 15.62
CA SER A 158 15.88 -3.25 15.32
C SER A 158 15.03 -4.23 14.51
N TYR A 159 13.73 -4.29 14.78
CA TYR A 159 12.78 -5.08 14.01
C TYR A 159 12.69 -4.59 12.56
N LEU A 160 12.54 -3.28 12.34
CA LEU A 160 12.60 -2.71 11.00
C LEU A 160 13.91 -3.04 10.30
N ALA A 161 15.05 -2.83 10.97
CA ALA A 161 16.37 -3.17 10.43
C ALA A 161 16.49 -4.66 10.07
N ASN A 162 15.79 -5.55 10.77
CA ASN A 162 15.78 -6.97 10.47
C ASN A 162 14.93 -7.30 9.23
N ILE A 163 13.69 -6.80 9.16
CA ILE A 163 12.81 -7.10 8.02
C ILE A 163 13.32 -6.45 6.73
N HIS A 164 13.86 -5.22 6.79
CA HIS A 164 14.36 -4.47 5.63
C HIS A 164 15.62 -5.09 4.99
N LYS A 165 16.30 -6.03 5.67
CA LYS A 165 17.40 -6.82 5.08
C LYS A 165 16.91 -7.78 4.01
N ASN A 166 15.65 -8.19 4.06
CA ASN A 166 15.07 -9.05 3.04
C ASN A 166 14.80 -8.21 1.79
N LYS A 167 15.69 -8.32 0.80
CA LYS A 167 15.57 -7.63 -0.49
C LYS A 167 14.80 -8.49 -1.49
N HIS A 168 14.16 -7.84 -2.45
CA HIS A 168 13.43 -8.51 -3.53
C HIS A 168 13.77 -7.88 -4.88
N ASP A 169 14.17 -8.71 -5.85
CA ASP A 169 14.51 -8.24 -7.19
C ASP A 169 13.25 -8.17 -8.06
N ASN A 170 12.56 -7.04 -7.99
CA ASN A 170 11.40 -6.75 -8.82
C ASN A 170 11.30 -5.24 -9.12
N PRO A 171 11.98 -4.77 -10.18
CA PRO A 171 11.98 -3.35 -10.55
C PRO A 171 10.59 -2.76 -10.81
N GLU A 172 9.69 -3.53 -11.42
CA GLU A 172 8.33 -3.10 -11.74
C GLU A 172 7.53 -2.83 -10.45
N LEU A 173 7.70 -3.68 -9.44
CA LEU A 173 7.06 -3.51 -8.14
C LEU A 173 7.58 -2.25 -7.42
N TYR A 174 8.89 -2.00 -7.42
CA TYR A 174 9.42 -0.76 -6.83
C TYR A 174 8.85 0.49 -7.51
N ILE A 175 8.87 0.52 -8.85
CA ILE A 175 8.30 1.62 -9.64
C ILE A 175 6.82 1.83 -9.29
N ARG A 176 6.06 0.73 -9.14
CA ARG A 176 4.68 0.79 -8.67
C ARG A 176 4.59 1.39 -7.28
N ARG A 177 5.36 0.93 -6.30
CA ARG A 177 5.28 1.45 -4.92
C ARG A 177 5.54 2.95 -4.84
N ILE A 178 6.50 3.45 -5.61
CA ILE A 178 6.77 4.90 -5.69
C ILE A 178 5.64 5.65 -6.42
N ARG A 179 4.99 5.04 -7.42
CA ARG A 179 3.77 5.59 -8.04
C ARG A 179 2.61 5.62 -7.05
N ASP A 180 2.40 4.55 -6.30
CA ASP A 180 1.29 4.39 -5.35
C ASP A 180 1.44 5.35 -4.16
N LEU A 181 2.66 5.59 -3.67
CA LEU A 181 2.94 6.63 -2.66
C LEU A 181 2.37 8.00 -3.07
N VAL A 182 2.53 8.38 -4.34
CA VAL A 182 2.05 9.68 -4.82
C VAL A 182 0.57 9.61 -5.21
N GLY A 183 0.17 8.61 -5.98
CA GLY A 183 -1.12 8.61 -6.69
C GLY A 183 -2.18 7.63 -6.22
N HIS A 184 -1.92 6.79 -5.22
CA HIS A 184 -2.95 5.90 -4.71
C HIS A 184 -3.99 6.68 -3.88
N GLY A 185 -5.25 6.24 -3.92
CA GLY A 185 -6.37 6.86 -3.19
C GLY A 185 -6.28 6.76 -1.66
N GLU A 186 -5.26 6.05 -1.14
CA GLU A 186 -4.98 5.96 0.30
C GLU A 186 -3.61 6.55 0.68
N CYS A 187 -2.94 7.19 -0.27
CA CYS A 187 -1.63 7.82 -0.10
C CYS A 187 -1.73 9.34 -0.35
N ILE A 188 -0.71 10.01 -0.91
CA ILE A 188 -0.64 11.47 -0.96
C ILE A 188 -1.86 12.10 -1.66
N MET A 189 -2.16 11.74 -2.93
CA MET A 189 -3.30 12.30 -3.66
C MET A 189 -4.63 12.04 -2.95
N GLY A 190 -4.90 10.79 -2.55
CA GLY A 190 -6.16 10.47 -1.87
C GLY A 190 -6.31 11.12 -0.50
N LEU A 191 -5.19 11.33 0.21
CA LEU A 191 -5.18 12.06 1.46
C LEU A 191 -5.44 13.55 1.25
N ILE A 192 -4.85 14.17 0.22
CA ILE A 192 -5.15 15.54 -0.19
C ILE A 192 -6.65 15.69 -0.49
N ASP A 193 -7.23 14.76 -1.25
CA ASP A 193 -8.67 14.75 -1.57
C ASP A 193 -9.58 14.67 -0.33
N SER A 194 -9.06 14.14 0.79
CA SER A 194 -9.81 14.02 2.04
C SER A 194 -9.83 15.31 2.89
N TYR A 195 -9.03 16.33 2.55
CA TYR A 195 -9.03 17.59 3.30
C TYR A 195 -10.34 18.36 3.07
N PRO A 196 -10.93 18.95 4.12
CA PRO A 196 -12.21 19.61 4.03
C PRO A 196 -12.16 20.89 3.19
N ASP A 197 -13.16 21.06 2.33
CA ASP A 197 -13.35 22.24 1.47
C ASP A 197 -14.07 23.38 2.22
N GLU A 198 -13.61 23.71 3.43
CA GLU A 198 -14.23 24.75 4.26
C GLU A 198 -13.78 26.17 3.87
N PRO A 199 -14.69 27.17 3.81
CA PRO A 199 -14.41 28.52 3.28
C PRO A 199 -13.22 29.25 3.89
N GLU A 200 -12.92 29.02 5.17
CA GLU A 200 -11.83 29.69 5.91
C GLU A 200 -10.44 29.14 5.53
N PHE A 201 -10.37 27.89 5.06
CA PHE A 201 -9.15 27.21 4.60
C PHE A 201 -9.00 27.22 3.06
N ARG A 202 -10.11 27.37 2.35
CA ARG A 202 -10.30 27.01 0.94
C ARG A 202 -9.23 27.48 -0.04
N ARG A 203 -8.89 28.78 -0.08
CA ARG A 203 -7.98 29.27 -1.15
C ARG A 203 -6.52 28.97 -0.86
N ARG A 204 -6.05 29.31 0.35
CA ARG A 204 -4.63 29.19 0.71
C ARG A 204 -4.21 27.74 0.87
N LEU A 205 -5.08 26.90 1.45
CA LEU A 205 -4.78 25.48 1.61
C LEU A 205 -4.76 24.75 0.26
N ASN A 206 -5.68 25.04 -0.66
CA ASN A 206 -5.70 24.38 -1.97
C ASN A 206 -4.44 24.71 -2.80
N GLU A 207 -4.00 25.98 -2.80
CA GLU A 207 -2.74 26.37 -3.46
C GLU A 207 -1.53 25.66 -2.83
N GLU A 208 -1.50 25.51 -1.50
CA GLU A 208 -0.45 24.78 -0.79
C GLU A 208 -0.47 23.28 -1.08
N LEU A 209 -1.64 22.63 -1.08
CA LEU A 209 -1.77 21.20 -1.37
C LEU A 209 -1.41 20.89 -2.83
N GLU A 210 -1.81 21.75 -3.78
CA GLU A 210 -1.42 21.63 -5.19
C GLU A 210 0.10 21.72 -5.37
N ASP A 211 0.77 22.65 -4.68
CA ASP A 211 2.24 22.78 -4.72
C ASP A 211 2.93 21.53 -4.15
N ILE A 212 2.44 21.02 -3.01
CA ILE A 212 2.92 19.78 -2.39
C ILE A 212 2.81 18.61 -3.37
N GLU A 213 1.66 18.43 -4.01
CA GLU A 213 1.43 17.35 -4.98
C GLU A 213 2.41 17.45 -6.18
N LYS A 214 2.56 18.65 -6.77
CA LYS A 214 3.49 18.89 -7.88
C LYS A 214 4.93 18.53 -7.50
N LYS A 215 5.37 18.90 -6.30
CA LYS A 215 6.70 18.55 -5.79
C LYS A 215 6.84 17.04 -5.56
N CYS A 216 5.81 16.37 -5.06
CA CYS A 216 5.80 14.91 -4.92
C CYS A 216 5.92 14.19 -6.28
N ILE A 217 5.34 14.74 -7.35
CA ILE A 217 5.52 14.22 -8.71
C ILE A 217 7.01 14.31 -9.12
N LYS A 218 7.69 15.43 -8.86
CA LYS A 218 9.14 15.56 -9.13
C LYS A 218 9.94 14.51 -8.36
N TRP A 219 9.63 14.31 -7.07
CA TRP A 219 10.24 13.28 -6.23
C TRP A 219 10.01 11.87 -6.77
N ARG A 220 8.81 11.54 -7.24
CA ARG A 220 8.52 10.26 -7.90
C ARG A 220 9.50 9.97 -9.04
N TRP A 221 9.81 10.98 -9.89
CA TRP A 221 10.78 10.83 -10.98
C TRP A 221 12.23 10.68 -10.51
N LYS A 222 12.59 11.30 -9.38
CA LYS A 222 13.90 11.11 -8.72
C LYS A 222 14.03 9.68 -8.17
N LEU A 223 12.98 9.15 -7.56
CA LEU A 223 13.01 7.87 -6.87
C LEU A 223 12.79 6.65 -7.77
N LYS A 224 12.01 6.73 -8.84
CA LYS A 224 11.57 5.56 -9.62
C LYS A 224 12.66 4.58 -10.08
N ASN A 225 13.91 5.03 -10.21
CA ASN A 225 15.03 4.20 -10.66
C ASN A 225 15.83 3.56 -9.51
N GLN A 226 15.50 3.84 -8.26
CA GLN A 226 16.15 3.29 -7.06
C GLN A 226 15.70 1.84 -6.75
N VAL A 227 15.50 1.04 -7.80
CA VAL A 227 14.81 -0.27 -7.73
C VAL A 227 15.52 -1.30 -6.84
N HIS A 228 16.83 -1.17 -6.66
CA HIS A 228 17.64 -2.01 -5.78
C HIS A 228 17.27 -1.85 -4.29
N ARG A 229 16.53 -0.80 -3.92
CA ARG A 229 16.14 -0.54 -2.55
C ARG A 229 14.95 -1.39 -2.08
N LEU A 230 14.20 -1.99 -3.01
CA LEU A 230 13.00 -2.79 -2.73
C LEU A 230 13.28 -3.85 -1.65
N CYS A 231 12.55 -3.74 -0.55
CA CYS A 231 12.71 -4.60 0.61
C CYS A 231 11.37 -4.96 1.23
N MET A 232 11.37 -5.97 2.09
CA MET A 232 10.21 -6.33 2.87
C MET A 232 9.89 -5.18 3.81
N VAL A 233 8.64 -4.72 3.81
CA VAL A 233 8.14 -3.65 4.69
C VAL A 233 6.88 -4.11 5.42
N HIS A 234 6.55 -3.43 6.50
CA HIS A 234 5.20 -3.44 7.05
C HIS A 234 4.26 -2.61 6.16
N GLY A 235 4.70 -1.43 5.71
CA GLY A 235 3.94 -0.52 4.84
C GLY A 235 2.95 0.38 5.58
N ASP A 236 2.84 0.25 6.91
CA ASP A 236 2.01 1.12 7.76
C ASP A 236 2.46 1.09 9.23
N PHE A 237 3.77 1.13 9.45
CA PHE A 237 4.36 0.93 10.77
C PHE A 237 4.25 2.19 11.65
N HIS A 238 3.17 2.29 12.41
CA HIS A 238 2.91 3.42 13.31
C HIS A 238 2.39 2.94 14.68
N PRO A 239 2.32 3.81 15.72
CA PRO A 239 2.02 3.40 17.09
C PRO A 239 0.70 2.64 17.31
N TRP A 240 -0.33 2.90 16.49
CA TRP A 240 -1.61 2.17 16.54
C TRP A 240 -1.53 0.73 15.98
N ASN A 241 -0.53 0.41 15.16
CA ASN A 241 -0.35 -0.91 14.55
C ASN A 241 0.69 -1.76 15.29
N VAL A 242 1.12 -1.34 16.47
CA VAL A 242 2.10 -2.04 17.30
C VAL A 242 1.48 -2.30 18.67
N MET A 243 1.29 -3.56 19.03
CA MET A 243 0.79 -3.96 20.35
C MET A 243 1.90 -4.56 21.20
N PHE A 244 2.18 -3.98 22.36
CA PHE A 244 3.09 -4.55 23.36
C PHE A 244 2.32 -5.43 24.34
N ARG A 245 2.81 -6.66 24.56
CA ARG A 245 2.28 -7.58 25.58
C ARG A 245 2.92 -7.32 26.93
N GLU A 246 4.22 -7.59 27.04
CA GLU A 246 5.01 -7.41 28.25
C GLU A 246 6.43 -6.97 27.88
N GLY A 247 6.96 -5.96 28.59
CA GLY A 247 8.30 -5.44 28.32
C GLY A 247 8.44 -4.97 26.87
N THR A 248 9.37 -5.58 26.13
CA THR A 248 9.64 -5.29 24.72
C THR A 248 9.04 -6.34 23.77
N ASP A 249 8.24 -7.29 24.27
CA ASP A 249 7.54 -8.26 23.41
C ASP A 249 6.33 -7.58 22.75
N PHE A 250 6.30 -7.60 21.42
CA PHE A 250 5.26 -6.93 20.64
C PHE A 250 4.79 -7.75 19.45
N THR A 251 3.65 -7.34 18.90
CA THR A 251 3.09 -7.88 17.66
C THR A 251 2.64 -6.71 16.80
N VAL A 252 2.86 -6.82 15.50
CA VAL A 252 2.43 -5.82 14.51
C VAL A 252 1.09 -6.24 13.91
N LEU A 253 0.27 -5.25 13.58
CA LEU A 253 -1.06 -5.42 13.01
C LEU A 253 -1.15 -4.67 11.68
N ASP A 254 -2.15 -5.04 10.87
CA ASP A 254 -2.53 -4.30 9.66
C ASP A 254 -1.40 -4.08 8.64
N ARG A 255 -1.14 -5.12 7.84
CA ARG A 255 -0.22 -5.08 6.69
C ARG A 255 -0.96 -4.87 5.36
N SER A 256 -2.07 -4.13 5.38
CA SER A 256 -2.97 -3.96 4.23
C SER A 256 -2.32 -3.25 3.02
N ARG A 257 -1.28 -2.44 3.26
CA ARG A 257 -0.58 -1.67 2.22
C ARG A 257 0.48 -2.44 1.43
N GLY A 258 0.63 -3.74 1.67
CA GLY A 258 1.49 -4.63 0.89
C GLY A 258 2.84 -4.96 1.54
N GLU A 259 3.49 -6.00 1.02
CA GLU A 259 4.65 -6.61 1.68
C GLU A 259 6.03 -6.13 1.22
N TRP A 260 6.13 -5.54 0.03
CA TRP A 260 7.38 -5.07 -0.55
C TRP A 260 7.29 -3.57 -0.84
N GLY A 261 8.33 -2.82 -0.46
CA GLY A 261 8.35 -1.38 -0.58
C GLY A 261 9.71 -0.76 -0.27
N GLU A 262 9.68 0.52 0.08
CA GLU A 262 10.84 1.28 0.49
C GLU A 262 10.86 1.39 2.02
N ALA A 263 12.03 1.14 2.62
CA ALA A 263 12.23 1.18 4.08
C ALA A 263 11.84 2.53 4.70
N ALA A 264 11.94 3.60 3.92
CA ALA A 264 11.57 4.95 4.33
C ALA A 264 10.09 5.10 4.72
N ASP A 265 9.21 4.23 4.23
CA ASP A 265 7.80 4.25 4.60
C ASP A 265 7.62 3.89 6.08
N ASP A 266 8.20 2.77 6.52
CA ASP A 266 8.11 2.32 7.91
C ASP A 266 8.87 3.24 8.87
N LEU A 267 10.02 3.78 8.45
CA LEU A 267 10.79 4.73 9.26
C LEU A 267 10.00 6.02 9.49
N SER A 268 9.48 6.63 8.42
CA SER A 268 8.73 7.87 8.54
C SER A 268 7.40 7.63 9.27
N GLY A 269 6.76 6.46 9.08
CA GLY A 269 5.53 6.06 9.76
C GLY A 269 5.64 6.07 11.29
N MET A 270 6.75 5.57 11.83
CA MET A 270 6.97 5.60 13.28
C MET A 270 7.46 6.98 13.73
N THR A 271 8.51 7.49 13.09
CA THR A 271 9.25 8.65 13.60
C THR A 271 8.50 9.98 13.48
N ILE A 272 7.56 10.12 12.53
CA ILE A 272 6.68 11.30 12.47
C ILE A 272 5.91 11.47 13.78
N ASN A 273 5.57 10.37 14.47
CA ASN A 273 4.77 10.42 15.67
C ASN A 273 5.57 11.02 16.84
N TYR A 274 6.87 10.75 16.93
CA TYR A 274 7.71 11.44 17.92
C TYR A 274 7.77 12.95 17.65
N ILE A 275 7.87 13.37 16.39
CA ILE A 275 7.80 14.79 16.00
C ILE A 275 6.44 15.38 16.37
N PHE A 276 5.35 14.68 16.03
CA PHE A 276 3.98 15.12 16.25
C PHE A 276 3.64 15.29 17.74
N TYR A 277 3.95 14.30 18.57
CA TYR A 277 3.71 14.40 20.01
C TYR A 277 4.58 15.49 20.65
N SER A 278 5.84 15.63 20.23
CA SER A 278 6.70 16.73 20.69
C SER A 278 6.17 18.10 20.29
N LEU A 279 5.62 18.23 19.07
CA LEU A 279 4.99 19.47 18.61
C LEU A 279 3.77 19.85 19.45
N ILE A 280 2.94 18.87 19.81
CA ILE A 280 1.80 19.11 20.71
C ILE A 280 2.27 19.59 22.08
N GLU A 281 3.33 18.99 22.63
CA GLU A 281 3.78 19.28 24.00
C GLU A 281 4.64 20.55 24.10
N HIS A 282 5.48 20.82 23.10
CA HIS A 282 6.55 21.82 23.18
C HIS A 282 6.60 22.78 21.99
N GLY A 283 5.82 22.55 20.94
CA GLY A 283 5.86 23.34 19.71
C GLY A 283 7.13 23.12 18.87
N CYS A 284 8.02 22.20 19.24
CA CYS A 284 9.21 21.78 18.50
C CYS A 284 9.61 20.35 18.89
N LEU A 285 10.57 19.74 18.20
CA LEU A 285 11.19 18.48 18.62
C LEU A 285 12.19 18.76 19.74
N ASP A 286 11.84 18.37 20.97
CA ASP A 286 12.66 18.59 22.15
C ASP A 286 12.50 17.49 23.22
N LYS A 287 13.35 17.53 24.24
CA LYS A 287 13.33 16.70 25.45
C LYS A 287 13.14 15.21 25.17
N ASP A 288 12.04 14.65 25.64
CA ASP A 288 11.83 13.21 25.74
C ASP A 288 11.52 12.58 24.39
N PHE A 289 10.64 13.20 23.59
CA PHE A 289 10.38 12.75 22.23
C PHE A 289 11.57 12.96 21.30
N LYS A 290 12.40 14.00 21.51
CA LYS A 290 13.68 14.15 20.80
C LYS A 290 14.60 12.96 21.05
N LYS A 291 14.75 12.52 22.31
CA LYS A 291 15.56 11.33 22.65
C LYS A 291 15.04 10.07 21.98
N LEU A 292 13.72 9.84 21.96
CA LEU A 292 13.12 8.68 21.30
C LEU A 292 13.35 8.71 19.78
N TYR A 293 13.16 9.89 19.18
CA TYR A 293 13.39 10.11 17.76
C TYR A 293 14.84 9.86 17.34
N GLU A 294 15.79 10.47 18.03
CA GLU A 294 17.23 10.33 17.76
C GLU A 294 17.65 8.87 17.95
N LEU A 295 17.24 8.23 19.06
CA LEU A 295 17.56 6.83 19.33
C LEU A 295 17.01 5.88 18.24
N PHE A 296 15.81 6.15 17.72
CA PHE A 296 15.23 5.33 16.66
C PHE A 296 16.08 5.39 15.39
N PHE A 297 16.44 6.60 14.95
CA PHE A 297 17.28 6.81 13.77
C PHE A 297 18.70 6.26 13.95
N GLU A 298 19.35 6.58 15.07
CA GLU A 298 20.71 6.12 15.39
C GLU A 298 20.78 4.60 15.37
N ASN A 299 19.92 3.91 16.12
CA ASN A 299 19.94 2.45 16.18
C ASN A 299 19.61 1.81 14.82
N TYR A 300 18.70 2.38 14.03
CA TYR A 300 18.38 1.86 12.70
C TYR A 300 19.55 2.04 11.72
N LEU A 301 20.13 3.24 11.65
CA LEU A 301 21.24 3.55 10.75
C LEU A 301 22.50 2.76 11.12
N GLU A 302 22.81 2.63 12.41
CA GLU A 302 23.93 1.79 12.87
C GLU A 302 23.77 0.33 12.44
N LYS A 303 22.55 -0.22 12.49
CA LYS A 303 22.30 -1.63 12.15
C LYS A 303 22.25 -1.91 10.65
N THR A 304 21.81 -0.93 9.86
CA THR A 304 21.59 -1.11 8.42
C THR A 304 22.72 -0.55 7.57
N GLN A 305 23.43 0.48 8.08
CA GLN A 305 24.38 1.29 7.33
C GLN A 305 23.76 1.94 6.07
N ASP A 306 22.43 2.00 5.98
CA ASP A 306 21.68 2.56 4.84
C ASP A 306 21.48 4.06 5.02
N TYR A 307 22.55 4.83 4.86
CA TYR A 307 22.48 6.30 4.92
C TYR A 307 21.77 6.91 3.71
N ASP A 308 21.70 6.19 2.57
CA ASP A 308 20.97 6.64 1.39
C ASP A 308 19.45 6.75 1.64
N ILE A 309 18.94 6.14 2.72
CA ILE A 309 17.55 6.32 3.15
C ILE A 309 17.19 7.80 3.36
N LEU A 310 18.16 8.62 3.81
CA LEU A 310 17.99 10.04 4.05
C LEU A 310 17.76 10.85 2.77
N LYS A 311 18.17 10.32 1.61
CA LYS A 311 17.97 10.91 0.29
C LYS A 311 16.63 10.52 -0.36
N VAL A 312 15.90 9.56 0.25
CA VAL A 312 14.63 9.05 -0.30
C VAL A 312 13.44 9.22 0.63
N ILE A 313 13.66 9.41 1.93
CA ILE A 313 12.61 9.58 2.93
C ILE A 313 11.71 10.83 2.81
N PRO A 314 12.09 11.95 2.16
CA PRO A 314 11.25 13.15 2.12
C PRO A 314 9.79 12.94 1.69
N PRO A 315 9.46 12.34 0.52
CA PRO A 315 8.06 12.14 0.13
C PRO A 315 7.28 11.19 1.06
N PHE A 316 7.95 10.30 1.80
CA PHE A 316 7.29 9.46 2.80
C PHE A 316 6.93 10.28 4.04
N TYR A 317 7.83 11.15 4.50
CA TYR A 317 7.50 12.14 5.54
C TYR A 317 6.40 13.11 5.12
N VAL A 318 6.30 13.48 3.85
CA VAL A 318 5.17 14.26 3.33
C VAL A 318 3.87 13.50 3.49
N PHE A 319 3.83 12.24 3.05
CA PHE A 319 2.64 11.39 3.23
C PHE A 319 2.24 11.31 4.71
N ARG A 320 3.19 10.97 5.58
CA ARG A 320 2.93 10.84 7.02
C ARG A 320 2.59 12.16 7.70
N GLY A 321 3.20 13.27 7.26
CA GLY A 321 2.93 14.62 7.71
C GLY A 321 1.51 15.07 7.38
N LEU A 322 1.05 14.80 6.16
CA LEU A 322 -0.34 15.05 5.75
C LEU A 322 -1.33 14.25 6.63
N VAL A 323 -0.98 13.03 7.06
CA VAL A 323 -1.87 12.25 7.94
C VAL A 323 -2.03 12.95 9.29
N VAL A 324 -0.92 13.29 9.94
CA VAL A 324 -0.95 13.92 11.27
C VAL A 324 -1.41 15.38 11.25
N ALA A 325 -1.36 16.05 10.09
CA ALA A 325 -1.89 17.39 9.88
C ALA A 325 -3.38 17.39 9.50
N SER A 326 -3.95 16.24 9.15
CA SER A 326 -5.32 16.15 8.64
C SER A 326 -6.35 16.55 9.72
N PRO A 327 -7.24 17.51 9.45
CA PRO A 327 -8.31 17.88 10.38
C PRO A 327 -9.38 16.78 10.50
N VAL A 328 -9.45 15.84 9.56
CA VAL A 328 -10.37 14.70 9.65
C VAL A 328 -9.88 13.68 10.69
N TRP A 329 -8.57 13.45 10.74
CA TRP A 329 -7.95 12.48 11.64
C TRP A 329 -7.61 13.11 13.00
N TYR A 330 -7.19 14.37 12.99
CA TYR A 330 -6.78 15.14 14.18
C TYR A 330 -7.54 16.48 14.23
N PRO A 331 -8.85 16.46 14.54
CA PRO A 331 -9.69 17.67 14.51
C PRO A 331 -9.33 18.68 15.62
N ASN A 332 -8.79 18.20 16.74
CA ASN A 332 -8.63 18.99 17.97
C ASN A 332 -7.18 19.47 18.21
N ILE A 333 -6.28 19.36 17.24
CA ILE A 333 -4.93 19.91 17.40
C ILE A 333 -4.93 21.43 17.19
N GLU A 334 -4.08 22.12 17.94
CA GLU A 334 -3.90 23.57 17.82
C GLU A 334 -3.46 23.97 16.41
N LEU A 335 -3.94 25.12 15.94
CA LEU A 335 -3.63 25.64 14.60
C LEU A 335 -2.12 25.81 14.40
N GLU A 336 -1.38 26.25 15.43
CA GLU A 336 0.06 26.42 15.35
C GLU A 336 0.80 25.10 15.07
N VAL A 337 0.36 24.00 15.69
CA VAL A 337 0.92 22.66 15.44
C VAL A 337 0.69 22.27 13.98
N ARG A 338 -0.52 22.50 13.46
CA ARG A 338 -0.84 22.22 12.06
C ARG A 338 0.02 23.06 11.10
N VAL A 339 0.21 24.35 11.38
CA VAL A 339 1.09 25.22 10.59
C VAL A 339 2.52 24.70 10.57
N LYS A 340 3.07 24.27 11.72
CA LYS A 340 4.42 23.69 11.79
C LYS A 340 4.55 22.38 11.02
N LEU A 341 3.51 21.54 11.02
CA LEU A 341 3.47 20.33 10.19
C LEU A 341 3.47 20.67 8.69
N PHE A 342 2.72 21.70 8.26
CA PHE A 342 2.76 22.15 6.87
C PHE A 342 4.11 22.78 6.49
N ASN A 343 4.77 23.49 7.40
CA ASN A 343 6.14 23.94 7.19
C ASN A 343 7.09 22.75 7.00
N PHE A 344 6.99 21.72 7.85
CA PHE A 344 7.76 20.49 7.74
C PHE A 344 7.60 19.84 6.36
N ILE A 345 6.35 19.62 5.95
CA ILE A 345 5.98 19.03 4.65
C ILE A 345 6.59 19.83 3.49
N LYS A 346 6.47 21.16 3.51
CA LYS A 346 6.99 22.02 2.43
C LYS A 346 8.51 22.04 2.42
N ASN A 347 9.14 22.21 3.59
CA ASN A 347 10.58 22.36 3.70
C ASN A 347 11.34 21.07 3.40
N ILE A 348 10.79 19.91 3.76
CA ILE A 348 11.45 18.63 3.48
C ILE A 348 11.42 18.28 1.99
N LEU A 349 10.45 18.80 1.22
CA LEU A 349 10.41 18.62 -0.23
C LEU A 349 11.50 19.40 -0.97
N GLU A 350 12.10 20.42 -0.34
CA GLU A 350 13.14 21.27 -0.92
C GLU A 350 14.57 20.77 -0.68
N VAL A 351 14.76 19.78 0.19
CA VAL A 351 16.11 19.27 0.48
C VAL A 351 16.48 18.09 -0.40
N GLU A 352 17.76 18.00 -0.78
CA GLU A 352 18.27 16.83 -1.50
C GLU A 352 18.43 15.60 -0.58
N GLU A 353 18.75 15.87 0.69
CA GLU A 353 18.98 14.89 1.75
C GLU A 353 18.40 15.42 3.07
N PHE A 354 17.67 14.56 3.78
CA PHE A 354 17.08 14.86 5.08
C PHE A 354 18.09 14.68 6.20
N ASP A 355 18.23 15.66 7.10
CA ASP A 355 19.06 15.55 8.29
C ASP A 355 18.18 15.30 9.53
N PRO A 356 18.21 14.08 10.12
CA PRO A 356 17.43 13.77 11.31
C PRO A 356 17.83 14.62 12.54
N LYS A 357 19.01 15.25 12.55
CA LYS A 357 19.45 16.10 13.67
C LYS A 357 18.88 17.51 13.61
N GLU A 358 18.45 17.95 12.42
CA GLU A 358 18.02 19.33 12.15
C GLU A 358 16.50 19.43 11.93
N VAL A 359 15.71 18.52 12.54
CA VAL A 359 14.23 18.47 12.38
C VAL A 359 13.57 19.83 12.61
N ASN A 360 14.02 20.55 13.66
CA ASN A 360 13.44 21.85 14.01
C ASN A 360 13.60 22.89 12.88
N SER A 361 14.68 22.82 12.09
CA SER A 361 14.88 23.71 10.94
C SER A 361 13.86 23.51 9.81
N TYR A 362 13.17 22.37 9.79
CA TYR A 362 12.09 22.08 8.85
C TYR A 362 10.72 22.52 9.40
N LEU A 363 10.57 22.71 10.71
CA LEU A 363 9.31 23.16 11.34
C LEU A 363 9.08 24.67 11.19
N ASP A 364 10.16 25.43 11.02
CA ASP A 364 10.13 26.89 10.91
C ASP A 364 9.82 27.38 9.48
N ILE A 365 9.33 28.62 9.37
CA ILE A 365 9.11 29.25 8.07
C ILE A 365 10.47 29.53 7.43
N ARG A 366 10.69 29.03 6.21
CA ARG A 366 11.82 29.42 5.36
C ARG A 366 11.35 30.53 4.41
N TYR A 367 12.02 31.68 4.49
CA TYR A 367 11.76 32.85 3.64
C TYR A 367 12.38 32.70 2.25
#